data_AF-A0AAN4YNV5-F1
#
_entry.id   AF-A0AAN4YNV5-F1
#
_cell.length_a   1.000
_cell.length_b   1.000
_cell.length_c   1.000
_cell.angle_alpha   90.00
_cell.angle_beta   90.00
_cell.angle_gamma   90.00
#
_symmetry.space_group_name_H-M   'P 1'
#
loop_
_entity.id
_entity.type
_entity.pdbx_description
1 polymer ?
#
loop_
_entity_poly.entity_id
_entity_poly.type
_entity_poly.pdbx_seq_one_letter_code
_entity_poly.pdbx_strand_id
1 'polypeptide(L)'
;MLLSEEISVNRQQGKHLLDDDSTEQVRSLLENDEFLFQQSLKYIEIGQQRMRSIFHVVKTVYLCLKSMDIRKKLTIPDLSIRALSGDLQDSTYMDDLLKGLKTLDSSKLKEVLAFMPQDLTDCPDFQEIKKDFEALVQTYQGTEPLRSEYDSHNSIVAATVVQQRVKLSKSKARLPQQNIEYTKVIDRVYALSEKYFVETLVRPQDLFLHEAFLLDMKNPLKEIFSPRPRFAIERALANPFDYLMSMSDRTEARISARQPATAILYQLYLESGALVNVYDLWQAFYAVFESEQGDACDERMTMTLFYRAVSELKALGMLKSSRKKVDHASKSAWIGL
;
A
#
# COMPACT_ATOMS: atom_id res chain seq x y z
N MET A 1 22.75 3.63 16.10
CA MET A 1 21.55 3.10 15.40
C MET A 1 20.86 4.13 14.50
N LEU A 2 21.17 5.43 14.60
CA LEU A 2 20.66 6.49 13.68
C LEU A 2 21.56 6.78 12.46
N LEU A 3 22.68 6.06 12.32
CA LEU A 3 23.63 6.21 11.20
C LEU A 3 23.63 4.98 10.26
N SER A 4 22.84 3.95 10.57
CA SER A 4 22.78 2.71 9.78
C SER A 4 21.65 2.70 8.74
N GLU A 5 20.74 3.67 8.80
CA GLU A 5 19.81 4.02 7.72
C GLU A 5 20.38 5.23 6.97
N GLU A 6 21.57 5.09 6.41
CA GLU A 6 21.89 5.88 5.22
C GLU A 6 20.77 5.61 4.22
N ILE A 7 19.97 6.64 3.94
CA ILE A 7 18.86 6.69 3.01
C ILE A 7 19.05 5.61 1.94
N SER A 8 18.27 4.53 1.98
CA SER A 8 18.48 3.35 1.13
C SER A 8 18.52 3.72 -0.36
N VAL A 9 17.91 4.85 -0.71
CA VAL A 9 17.86 5.46 -2.05
C VAL A 9 19.19 6.06 -2.51
N ASN A 10 20.04 6.60 -1.62
CA ASN A 10 21.38 7.07 -1.99
C ASN A 10 22.23 5.93 -2.58
N ARG A 11 22.03 4.70 -2.09
CA ARG A 11 22.72 3.51 -2.60
C ARG A 11 22.19 3.05 -3.95
N GLN A 12 20.92 3.30 -4.27
CA GLN A 12 20.30 2.84 -5.51
C GLN A 12 20.57 3.81 -6.68
N GLN A 13 20.57 5.12 -6.41
CA GLN A 13 21.03 6.14 -7.36
C GLN A 13 22.54 6.07 -7.62
N GLY A 14 23.34 5.80 -6.57
CA GLY A 14 24.76 5.51 -6.72
C GLY A 14 25.02 4.35 -7.69
N LYS A 15 24.17 3.31 -7.69
CA LYS A 15 24.25 2.21 -8.67
C LYS A 15 23.92 2.65 -10.09
N HIS A 16 22.85 3.43 -10.29
CA HIS A 16 22.49 3.92 -11.63
C HIS A 16 23.55 4.87 -12.23
N LEU A 17 24.19 5.71 -11.40
CA LEU A 17 25.28 6.60 -11.84
C LEU A 17 26.61 5.87 -12.07
N LEU A 18 26.81 4.71 -11.42
CA LEU A 18 27.93 3.81 -11.69
C LEU A 18 27.76 3.08 -13.02
N ASP A 19 26.52 2.77 -13.42
CA ASP A 19 26.22 2.16 -14.71
C ASP A 19 26.42 3.14 -15.89
N ASP A 20 26.35 4.45 -15.64
CA ASP A 20 26.56 5.55 -16.60
C ASP A 20 28.03 6.07 -16.65
N ASP A 21 29.00 5.28 -16.18
CA ASP A 21 30.46 5.59 -16.17
C ASP A 21 30.83 6.93 -15.50
N SER A 22 29.94 7.44 -14.63
CA SER A 22 30.06 8.76 -13.99
C SER A 22 30.65 8.67 -12.57
N THR A 23 31.75 7.91 -12.43
CA THR A 23 32.42 7.67 -11.14
C THR A 23 32.85 8.96 -10.42
N GLU A 24 33.21 10.01 -11.17
CA GLU A 24 33.57 11.31 -10.57
C GLU A 24 32.38 12.00 -9.91
N GLN A 25 31.17 11.86 -10.47
CA GLN A 25 29.95 12.43 -9.89
C GLN A 25 29.55 11.69 -8.62
N VAL A 26 29.64 10.36 -8.62
CA VAL A 26 29.36 9.55 -7.42
C VAL A 26 30.35 9.88 -6.31
N ARG A 27 31.63 10.00 -6.64
CA ARG A 27 32.65 10.40 -5.67
C ARG A 27 32.38 11.79 -5.10
N SER A 28 32.00 12.74 -5.96
CA SER A 28 31.64 14.09 -5.53
C SER A 28 30.41 14.11 -4.63
N LEU A 29 29.40 13.25 -4.87
CA LEU A 29 28.24 13.11 -3.98
C LEU A 29 28.59 12.55 -2.59
N LEU A 30 29.63 11.73 -2.49
CA LEU A 30 30.03 11.08 -1.23
C LEU A 30 31.06 11.90 -0.44
N GLU A 31 31.95 12.61 -1.11
CA GLU A 31 33.09 13.31 -0.48
C GLU A 31 32.90 14.83 -0.36
N ASN A 32 31.94 15.44 -1.08
CA ASN A 32 31.71 16.89 -1.07
C ASN A 32 30.28 17.23 -0.62
N ASP A 33 30.17 17.65 0.64
CA ASP A 33 28.90 18.04 1.28
C ASP A 33 28.18 19.21 0.56
N GLU A 34 28.92 20.18 0.01
CA GLU A 34 28.32 21.31 -0.71
C GLU A 34 27.68 20.83 -2.02
N PHE A 35 28.36 19.93 -2.73
CA PHE A 35 27.83 19.33 -3.95
C PHE A 35 26.60 18.45 -3.65
N LEU A 36 26.68 17.61 -2.60
CA LEU A 36 25.55 16.78 -2.16
C LEU A 36 24.34 17.64 -1.79
N PHE A 37 24.54 18.75 -1.07
CA PHE A 37 23.48 19.66 -0.70
C PHE A 37 22.79 20.29 -1.92
N GLN A 38 23.56 20.80 -2.89
CA GLN A 38 23.00 21.39 -4.11
C GLN A 38 22.22 20.36 -4.94
N GLN A 39 22.74 19.13 -5.09
CA GLN A 39 22.03 18.06 -5.79
C GLN A 39 20.76 17.65 -5.05
N SER A 40 20.82 17.54 -3.72
CA SER A 40 19.65 17.19 -2.90
C SER A 40 18.51 18.19 -3.08
N LEU A 41 18.80 19.50 -3.05
CA LEU A 41 17.78 20.53 -3.31
C LEU A 41 17.15 20.39 -4.69
N LYS A 42 17.97 20.23 -5.72
CA LYS A 42 17.51 20.04 -7.10
C LYS A 42 16.57 18.84 -7.23
N TYR A 43 16.94 17.70 -6.64
CA TYR A 43 16.12 16.50 -6.73
C TYR A 43 14.87 16.55 -5.86
N ILE A 44 14.89 17.25 -4.73
CA ILE A 44 13.68 17.52 -3.94
C ILE A 44 12.70 18.35 -4.77
N GLU A 45 13.15 19.39 -5.47
CA GLU A 45 12.30 20.19 -6.37
C GLU A 45 11.71 19.34 -7.50
N ILE A 46 12.54 18.52 -8.15
CA ILE A 46 12.09 17.57 -9.18
C ILE A 46 11.05 16.60 -8.61
N GLY A 47 11.31 16.01 -7.44
CA GLY A 47 10.39 15.09 -6.77
C GLY A 47 9.06 15.74 -6.44
N GLN A 48 9.08 16.96 -5.90
CA GLN A 48 7.87 17.74 -5.65
C GLN A 48 7.08 18.05 -6.93
N GLN A 49 7.76 18.42 -8.02
CA GLN A 49 7.12 18.65 -9.31
C GLN A 49 6.47 17.37 -9.84
N ARG A 50 7.18 16.24 -9.80
CA ARG A 50 6.64 14.92 -10.20
C ARG A 50 5.41 14.54 -9.39
N MET A 51 5.46 14.71 -8.07
CA MET A 51 4.32 14.48 -7.19
C MET A 51 3.11 15.36 -7.55
N ARG A 52 3.34 16.64 -7.87
CA ARG A 52 2.27 17.53 -8.34
C ARG A 52 1.67 17.00 -9.64
N SER A 53 2.47 16.64 -10.63
CA SER A 53 1.96 16.13 -11.91
C SER A 53 1.15 14.83 -11.73
N ILE A 54 1.58 13.92 -10.84
CA ILE A 54 0.80 12.72 -10.48
C ILE A 54 -0.59 13.09 -9.96
N PHE A 55 -0.70 14.03 -9.01
CA PHE A 55 -2.00 14.44 -8.49
C PHE A 55 -2.86 15.21 -9.49
N HIS A 56 -2.25 15.94 -10.44
CA HIS A 56 -2.98 16.53 -11.56
C HIS A 56 -3.58 15.44 -12.45
N VAL A 57 -2.79 14.40 -12.79
CA VAL A 57 -3.31 13.24 -13.54
C VAL A 57 -4.46 12.57 -12.80
N VAL A 58 -4.33 12.32 -11.50
CA VAL A 58 -5.42 11.75 -10.67
C VAL A 58 -6.70 12.57 -10.80
N LYS A 59 -6.59 13.90 -10.73
CA LYS A 59 -7.72 14.82 -10.90
C LYS A 59 -8.30 14.75 -12.31
N THR A 60 -7.47 14.72 -13.35
CA THR A 60 -7.90 14.60 -14.75
C THR A 60 -8.62 13.28 -15.00
N VAL A 61 -8.06 12.16 -14.53
CA VAL A 61 -8.67 10.82 -14.61
C VAL A 61 -10.04 10.82 -13.92
N TYR A 62 -10.12 11.41 -12.72
CA TYR A 62 -11.39 11.54 -11.99
C TYR A 62 -12.44 12.33 -12.80
N LEU A 63 -12.07 13.48 -13.36
CA LEU A 63 -12.98 14.33 -14.13
C LEU A 63 -13.42 13.65 -15.43
N CYS A 64 -12.50 13.00 -16.16
CA CYS A 64 -12.82 12.23 -17.37
C CYS A 64 -13.79 11.08 -17.07
N LEU A 65 -13.50 10.24 -16.08
CA LEU A 65 -14.37 9.11 -15.74
C LEU A 65 -15.75 9.57 -15.26
N LYS A 66 -15.82 10.72 -14.59
CA LYS A 66 -17.08 11.34 -14.15
C LYS A 66 -17.87 11.92 -15.32
N SER A 67 -17.24 12.62 -16.26
CA SER A 67 -17.93 13.18 -17.44
C SER A 67 -18.45 12.08 -18.38
N MET A 68 -17.77 10.93 -18.40
CA MET A 68 -18.17 9.75 -19.18
C MET A 68 -19.23 8.88 -18.47
N ASP A 69 -19.56 9.14 -17.20
CA ASP A 69 -20.47 8.35 -16.35
C ASP A 69 -20.16 6.83 -16.30
N ILE A 70 -18.86 6.48 -16.32
CA ILE A 70 -18.40 5.09 -16.40
C ILE A 70 -18.51 4.36 -15.05
N ARG A 71 -18.29 5.07 -13.93
CA ARG A 71 -18.20 4.48 -12.58
C ARG A 71 -19.00 5.32 -11.57
N LYS A 72 -19.95 4.68 -10.87
CA LYS A 72 -20.81 5.33 -9.86
C LYS A 72 -20.15 5.58 -8.50
N LYS A 73 -19.10 4.81 -8.14
CA LYS A 73 -18.36 4.93 -6.88
C LYS A 73 -16.90 5.25 -7.15
N LEU A 74 -16.65 6.48 -7.61
CA LEU A 74 -15.31 6.97 -7.87
C LEU A 74 -14.98 8.06 -6.86
N THR A 75 -13.87 7.92 -6.14
CA THR A 75 -13.38 8.96 -5.23
C THR A 75 -11.94 9.32 -5.55
N ILE A 76 -11.57 10.58 -5.32
CA ILE A 76 -10.18 11.05 -5.49
C ILE A 76 -9.21 10.27 -4.59
N PRO A 77 -9.50 10.02 -3.29
CA PRO A 77 -8.61 9.23 -2.44
C PRO A 77 -8.30 7.83 -2.98
N ASP A 78 -9.28 7.11 -3.53
CA ASP A 78 -9.08 5.78 -4.08
C ASP A 78 -8.13 5.77 -5.29
N LEU A 79 -8.20 6.82 -6.12
CA LEU A 79 -7.29 7.00 -7.25
C LEU A 79 -5.91 7.46 -6.78
N SER A 80 -5.84 8.37 -5.81
CA SER A 80 -4.59 8.82 -5.19
C SER A 80 -3.82 7.66 -4.57
N ILE A 81 -4.48 6.76 -3.83
CA ILE A 81 -3.82 5.59 -3.22
C ILE A 81 -3.17 4.71 -4.30
N ARG A 82 -3.89 4.45 -5.40
CA ARG A 82 -3.35 3.67 -6.53
C ARG A 82 -2.24 4.38 -7.28
N ALA A 83 -2.34 5.69 -7.44
CA ALA A 83 -1.28 6.48 -8.07
C ALA A 83 0.00 6.45 -7.22
N LEU A 84 -0.15 6.60 -5.90
CA LEU A 84 0.97 6.57 -4.95
C LEU A 84 1.56 5.17 -4.74
N SER A 85 0.82 4.10 -5.02
CA SER A 85 1.36 2.74 -5.07
C SER A 85 2.00 2.38 -6.40
N GLY A 86 1.82 3.20 -7.45
CA GLY A 86 2.25 2.91 -8.81
C GLY A 86 1.32 1.98 -9.59
N ASP A 87 0.15 1.63 -9.05
CA ASP A 87 -0.78 0.67 -9.67
C ASP A 87 -1.86 1.36 -10.54
N LEU A 88 -1.93 2.69 -10.57
CA LEU A 88 -2.98 3.39 -11.29
C LEU A 88 -2.91 3.13 -12.80
N GLN A 89 -1.70 3.13 -13.37
CA GLN A 89 -1.47 2.95 -14.81
C GLN A 89 -2.05 1.62 -15.33
N ASP A 90 -1.80 0.53 -14.61
CA ASP A 90 -2.26 -0.83 -14.97
C ASP A 90 -3.66 -1.16 -14.45
N SER A 91 -4.37 -0.17 -13.91
CA SER A 91 -5.68 -0.38 -13.32
C SER A 91 -6.80 -0.39 -14.36
N THR A 92 -7.90 -1.07 -14.02
CA THR A 92 -9.13 -1.04 -14.83
C THR A 92 -9.70 0.38 -15.01
N TYR A 93 -9.33 1.34 -14.15
CA TYR A 93 -9.77 2.73 -14.29
C TYR A 93 -9.13 3.40 -15.51
N MET A 94 -7.85 3.11 -15.77
CA MET A 94 -7.14 3.63 -16.93
C MET A 94 -7.62 2.96 -18.21
N ASP A 95 -7.81 1.63 -18.18
CA ASP A 95 -8.43 0.91 -19.30
C ASP A 95 -9.79 1.47 -19.68
N ASP A 96 -10.65 1.70 -18.68
CA ASP A 96 -11.99 2.22 -18.91
C ASP A 96 -11.95 3.67 -19.41
N LEU A 97 -11.03 4.50 -18.90
CA LEU A 97 -10.82 5.87 -19.37
C LEU A 97 -10.35 5.89 -20.83
N LEU A 98 -9.33 5.10 -21.16
CA LEU A 98 -8.74 5.04 -22.50
C LEU A 98 -9.75 4.49 -23.53
N LYS A 99 -10.54 3.48 -23.16
CA LYS A 99 -11.66 2.99 -23.98
C LYS A 99 -12.77 4.03 -24.10
N GLY A 100 -13.11 4.71 -23.00
CA GLY A 100 -14.12 5.77 -22.96
C GLY A 100 -13.77 6.93 -23.89
N LEU A 101 -12.51 7.39 -23.86
CA LEU A 101 -11.97 8.44 -24.73
C LEU A 101 -12.21 8.14 -26.21
N LYS A 102 -11.99 6.89 -26.65
CA LYS A 102 -12.21 6.48 -28.04
C LYS A 102 -13.66 6.61 -28.48
N THR A 103 -14.61 6.50 -27.56
CA THR A 103 -16.06 6.49 -27.85
C THR A 103 -16.75 7.84 -27.63
N LEU A 104 -15.99 8.89 -27.29
CA LEU A 104 -16.56 10.21 -27.08
C LEU A 104 -17.15 10.79 -28.38
N ASP A 105 -18.23 11.55 -28.21
CA ASP A 105 -18.75 12.45 -29.24
C ASP A 105 -18.07 13.83 -29.15
N SER A 106 -18.24 14.66 -30.18
CA SER A 106 -17.60 15.97 -30.23
C SER A 106 -17.98 16.90 -29.07
N SER A 107 -19.20 16.78 -28.53
CA SER A 107 -19.65 17.63 -27.42
C SER A 107 -18.90 17.27 -26.14
N LYS A 108 -18.84 15.98 -25.82
CA LYS A 108 -18.12 15.48 -24.64
C LYS A 108 -16.61 15.61 -24.78
N LEU A 109 -16.05 15.43 -25.97
CA LEU A 109 -14.64 15.66 -26.21
C LEU A 109 -14.26 17.12 -25.92
N LYS A 110 -15.09 18.08 -26.34
CA LYS A 110 -14.87 19.50 -26.04
C LYS A 110 -14.85 19.77 -24.53
N GLU A 111 -15.74 19.16 -23.77
CA GLU A 111 -15.72 19.24 -22.30
C GLU A 111 -14.44 18.67 -21.73
N VAL A 112 -14.03 17.47 -22.18
CA VAL A 112 -12.82 16.77 -21.73
C VAL A 112 -11.56 17.58 -22.01
N LEU A 113 -11.43 18.17 -23.20
CA LEU A 113 -10.29 19.02 -23.56
C LEU A 113 -10.21 20.31 -22.72
N ALA A 114 -11.32 20.77 -22.13
CA ALA A 114 -11.37 22.00 -21.36
C ALA A 114 -10.75 21.88 -19.95
N PHE A 115 -10.66 20.66 -19.40
CA PHE A 115 -10.12 20.41 -18.06
C PHE A 115 -8.81 19.60 -18.06
N MET A 116 -8.13 19.53 -19.21
CA MET A 116 -6.80 18.94 -19.32
C MET A 116 -5.77 19.73 -18.48
N PRO A 117 -4.74 19.06 -17.94
CA PRO A 117 -3.73 19.72 -17.11
C PRO A 117 -2.86 20.65 -17.94
N GLN A 118 -2.30 21.69 -17.32
CA GLN A 118 -1.45 22.69 -17.99
C GLN A 118 -0.25 22.06 -18.69
N ASP A 119 0.40 21.10 -18.03
CA ASP A 119 1.50 20.31 -18.58
C ASP A 119 1.17 19.69 -19.95
N LEU A 120 -0.10 19.33 -20.17
CA LEU A 120 -0.57 18.78 -21.44
C LEU A 120 -1.01 19.88 -22.41
N THR A 121 -1.65 20.95 -21.94
CA THR A 121 -2.13 22.03 -22.81
C THR A 121 -1.02 22.88 -23.42
N ASP A 122 0.14 22.93 -22.77
CA ASP A 122 1.32 23.63 -23.24
C ASP A 122 2.09 22.83 -24.31
N CYS A 123 1.77 21.55 -24.48
CA CYS A 123 2.36 20.70 -25.50
C CYS A 123 1.93 21.18 -26.91
N PRO A 124 2.88 21.35 -27.86
CA PRO A 124 2.56 21.79 -29.22
C PRO A 124 1.60 20.80 -29.91
N ASP A 125 1.77 19.50 -29.70
CA ASP A 125 0.91 18.46 -30.25
C ASP A 125 -0.54 18.62 -29.77
N PHE A 126 -0.74 18.97 -28.49
CA PHE A 126 -2.08 19.22 -27.94
C PHE A 126 -2.73 20.45 -28.58
N GLN A 127 -1.95 21.53 -28.76
CA GLN A 127 -2.45 22.77 -29.36
C GLN A 127 -2.85 22.55 -30.83
N GLU A 128 -2.07 21.77 -31.57
CA GLU A 128 -2.40 21.38 -32.94
C GLU A 128 -3.68 20.53 -32.99
N ILE A 129 -3.78 19.48 -32.17
CA ILE A 129 -4.97 18.63 -32.06
C ILE A 129 -6.21 19.47 -31.74
N LYS A 130 -6.11 20.38 -30.77
CA LYS A 130 -7.20 21.25 -30.35
C LYS A 130 -7.64 22.17 -31.49
N LYS A 131 -6.70 22.77 -32.21
CA LYS A 131 -6.98 23.62 -33.37
C LYS A 131 -7.69 22.85 -34.48
N ASP A 132 -7.22 21.66 -34.81
CA ASP A 132 -7.82 20.81 -35.84
C ASP A 132 -9.23 20.38 -35.45
N PHE A 133 -9.43 20.03 -34.17
CA PHE A 133 -10.74 19.71 -33.62
C PHE A 133 -11.71 20.90 -33.71
N GLU A 134 -11.27 22.09 -33.30
CA GLU A 134 -12.09 23.31 -33.35
C GLU A 134 -12.46 23.68 -34.79
N ALA A 135 -11.53 23.57 -35.74
CA ALA A 135 -11.79 23.80 -37.16
C ALA A 135 -12.80 22.79 -37.74
N LEU A 136 -12.69 21.52 -37.34
CA LEU A 136 -13.62 20.46 -37.75
C LEU A 136 -15.04 20.72 -37.22
N VAL A 137 -15.17 21.10 -35.94
CA VAL A 137 -16.47 21.42 -35.33
C VAL A 137 -17.08 22.69 -35.93
N GLN A 138 -16.28 23.71 -36.26
CA GLN A 138 -16.79 24.94 -36.90
C GLN A 138 -17.28 24.72 -38.34
N THR A 139 -16.63 23.82 -39.09
CA THR A 139 -16.99 23.53 -40.48
C THR A 139 -18.21 22.59 -40.58
N TYR A 140 -18.51 21.88 -39.50
CA TYR A 140 -19.57 20.89 -39.47
C TYR A 140 -20.96 21.55 -39.31
N GLN A 141 -21.85 21.31 -40.27
CA GLN A 141 -23.21 21.86 -40.32
C GLN A 141 -24.30 20.87 -39.87
N GLY A 142 -23.93 19.71 -39.34
CA GLY A 142 -24.90 18.70 -38.91
C GLY A 142 -25.52 19.01 -37.54
N THR A 143 -26.75 18.53 -37.33
CA THR A 143 -27.49 18.67 -36.06
C THR A 143 -27.04 17.71 -34.97
N GLU A 144 -26.48 16.56 -35.35
CA GLU A 144 -25.95 15.57 -34.41
C GLU A 144 -24.45 15.74 -34.19
N PRO A 145 -23.90 15.46 -32.99
CA PRO A 145 -22.47 15.58 -32.75
C PRO A 145 -21.67 14.59 -33.61
N LEU A 146 -20.42 14.95 -33.94
CA LEU A 146 -19.50 14.05 -34.63
C LEU A 146 -19.20 12.85 -33.72
N ARG A 147 -19.14 11.67 -34.32
CA ARG A 147 -18.92 10.39 -33.62
C ARG A 147 -17.79 9.62 -34.28
N SER A 148 -16.93 9.01 -33.46
CA SER A 148 -15.79 8.22 -33.93
C SER A 148 -16.23 6.87 -34.49
N GLU A 149 -15.33 6.16 -35.19
CA GLU A 149 -15.61 4.80 -35.64
C GLU A 149 -15.85 3.80 -34.49
N TYR A 150 -15.39 4.13 -33.29
CA TYR A 150 -15.49 3.28 -32.11
C TYR A 150 -16.84 3.41 -31.39
N ASP A 151 -17.65 4.42 -31.74
CA ASP A 151 -18.99 4.58 -31.20
C ASP A 151 -19.91 3.42 -31.64
N SER A 152 -20.61 2.84 -30.68
CA SER A 152 -21.65 1.84 -30.89
C SER A 152 -22.68 2.21 -31.96
N HIS A 153 -23.01 3.50 -32.15
CA HIS A 153 -23.94 3.98 -33.17
C HIS A 153 -23.44 3.73 -34.61
N ASN A 154 -22.13 3.63 -34.80
CA ASN A 154 -21.51 3.35 -36.09
C ASN A 154 -21.29 1.83 -36.33
N SER A 155 -21.65 0.98 -35.36
CA SER A 155 -21.56 -0.47 -35.48
C SER A 155 -22.86 -1.06 -36.04
N ILE A 156 -22.80 -1.73 -37.20
CA ILE A 156 -23.95 -2.44 -37.78
C ILE A 156 -23.93 -3.86 -37.24
N VAL A 157 -24.97 -4.24 -36.49
CA VAL A 157 -25.17 -5.62 -36.06
C VAL A 157 -25.87 -6.39 -37.19
N ALA A 158 -25.13 -7.21 -37.94
CA ALA A 158 -25.70 -8.12 -38.93
C ALA A 158 -26.01 -9.46 -38.25
N ALA A 159 -27.28 -9.84 -38.20
CA ALA A 159 -27.71 -11.15 -37.72
C ALA A 159 -27.77 -12.14 -38.89
N THR A 160 -26.89 -13.14 -38.91
CA THR A 160 -26.97 -14.26 -39.85
C THR A 160 -27.54 -15.49 -39.12
N VAL A 161 -28.66 -16.02 -39.62
CA VAL A 161 -29.26 -17.26 -39.09
C VAL A 161 -28.61 -18.44 -39.80
N VAL A 162 -27.81 -19.23 -39.07
CA VAL A 162 -27.25 -20.49 -39.57
C VAL A 162 -27.72 -21.61 -38.64
N GLN A 163 -28.51 -22.55 -39.17
CA GLN A 163 -29.00 -23.73 -38.46
C GLN A 163 -29.58 -23.43 -37.06
N GLN A 164 -30.62 -22.60 -36.98
CA GLN A 164 -31.34 -22.24 -35.75
C GLN A 164 -30.51 -21.55 -34.65
N ARG A 165 -29.25 -21.17 -34.91
CA ARG A 165 -28.45 -20.29 -34.04
C ARG A 165 -28.23 -18.95 -34.73
N VAL A 166 -28.62 -17.87 -34.06
CA VAL A 166 -28.36 -16.50 -34.53
C VAL A 166 -26.89 -16.18 -34.24
N LYS A 167 -26.07 -16.04 -35.29
CA LYS A 167 -24.73 -15.45 -35.17
C LYS A 167 -24.84 -13.95 -35.45
N LEU A 168 -24.54 -13.14 -34.44
CA LEU A 168 -24.46 -11.69 -34.57
C LEU A 168 -23.02 -11.33 -34.95
N SER A 169 -22.81 -10.89 -36.19
CA SER A 169 -21.54 -10.34 -36.64
C SER A 169 -21.62 -8.82 -36.65
N LYS A 170 -20.66 -8.13 -36.01
CA LYS A 170 -20.53 -6.67 -36.11
C LYS A 170 -19.81 -6.32 -37.42
N SER A 171 -20.47 -5.59 -38.29
CA SER A 171 -19.94 -5.06 -39.56
C SER A 171 -19.86 -3.53 -39.47
N LYS A 172 -18.78 -2.91 -39.97
CA LYS A 172 -18.59 -1.45 -39.92
C LYS A 172 -19.50 -0.75 -40.95
N ALA A 173 -20.25 0.27 -40.55
CA ALA A 173 -20.98 1.15 -41.48
C ALA A 173 -20.01 1.95 -42.36
N ARG A 174 -20.42 2.37 -43.57
CA ARG A 174 -19.68 3.39 -44.33
C ARG A 174 -19.79 4.71 -43.57
N LEU A 175 -18.72 5.07 -42.87
CA LEU A 175 -18.64 6.31 -42.08
C LEU A 175 -18.60 7.54 -42.99
N PRO A 176 -19.34 8.61 -42.67
CA PRO A 176 -19.19 9.91 -43.33
C PRO A 176 -17.76 10.44 -43.23
N GLN A 177 -17.31 11.20 -44.23
CA GLN A 177 -15.94 11.70 -44.29
C GLN A 177 -15.57 12.55 -43.07
N GLN A 178 -16.49 13.36 -42.55
CA GLN A 178 -16.28 14.17 -41.35
C GLN A 178 -16.08 13.31 -40.09
N ASN A 179 -16.76 12.16 -39.98
CA ASN A 179 -16.57 11.22 -38.87
C ASN A 179 -15.22 10.48 -38.99
N ILE A 180 -14.71 10.28 -40.20
CA ILE A 180 -13.36 9.75 -40.43
C ILE A 180 -12.31 10.76 -39.95
N GLU A 181 -12.43 12.04 -40.31
CA GLU A 181 -11.52 13.08 -39.80
C GLU A 181 -11.63 13.24 -38.29
N TYR A 182 -12.84 13.16 -37.72
CA TYR A 182 -13.04 13.15 -36.27
C TYR A 182 -12.37 11.95 -35.59
N THR A 183 -12.43 10.77 -36.21
CA THR A 183 -11.75 9.57 -35.70
C THR A 183 -10.23 9.78 -35.61
N LYS A 184 -9.61 10.43 -36.61
CA LYS A 184 -8.17 10.77 -36.57
C LYS A 184 -7.84 11.72 -35.41
N VAL A 185 -8.71 12.70 -35.13
CA VAL A 185 -8.55 13.58 -33.95
C VAL A 185 -8.60 12.76 -32.67
N ILE A 186 -9.57 11.85 -32.53
CA ILE A 186 -9.70 10.97 -31.37
C ILE A 186 -8.46 10.07 -31.20
N ASP A 187 -7.94 9.47 -32.27
CA ASP A 187 -6.75 8.62 -32.21
C ASP A 187 -5.52 9.41 -31.76
N ARG A 188 -5.36 10.66 -32.22
CA ARG A 188 -4.29 11.56 -31.76
C ARG A 188 -4.45 11.95 -30.29
N VAL A 189 -5.67 12.28 -29.85
CA VAL A 189 -5.96 12.57 -28.43
C VAL A 189 -5.64 11.36 -27.57
N TYR A 190 -6.05 10.16 -28.00
CA TYR A 190 -5.78 8.90 -27.32
C TYR A 190 -4.28 8.66 -27.17
N ALA A 191 -3.54 8.72 -28.28
CA ALA A 191 -2.09 8.47 -28.28
C ALA A 191 -1.33 9.47 -27.40
N LEU A 192 -1.71 10.75 -27.48
CA LEU A 192 -1.11 11.79 -26.63
C LEU A 192 -1.42 11.58 -25.14
N SER A 193 -2.67 11.23 -24.82
CA SER A 193 -3.09 10.98 -23.43
C SER A 193 -2.39 9.74 -22.85
N GLU A 194 -2.34 8.65 -23.61
CA GLU A 194 -1.65 7.41 -23.23
C GLU A 194 -0.17 7.67 -22.94
N LYS A 195 0.53 8.35 -23.85
CA LYS A 195 1.93 8.76 -23.66
C LYS A 195 2.10 9.62 -22.39
N TYR A 196 1.26 10.64 -22.22
CA TYR A 196 1.33 11.53 -21.06
C TYR A 196 1.13 10.78 -19.73
N PHE A 197 0.18 9.84 -19.68
CA PHE A 197 -0.06 9.05 -18.48
C PHE A 197 1.12 8.13 -18.16
N VAL A 198 1.71 7.47 -19.16
CA VAL A 198 2.89 6.60 -18.99
C VAL A 198 4.09 7.40 -18.46
N GLU A 199 4.32 8.60 -18.99
CA GLU A 199 5.46 9.45 -18.58
C GLU A 199 5.28 10.09 -17.20
N THR A 200 4.03 10.26 -16.76
CA THR A 200 3.70 10.99 -15.53
C THR A 200 3.41 10.07 -14.34
N LEU A 201 2.70 8.95 -14.56
CA LEU A 201 2.31 8.00 -13.51
C LEU A 201 3.45 7.04 -13.14
N VAL A 202 4.59 7.61 -12.77
CA VAL A 202 5.72 6.86 -12.22
C VAL A 202 5.44 6.46 -10.77
N ARG A 203 6.07 5.38 -10.31
CA ARG A 203 6.03 4.99 -8.91
C ARG A 203 6.81 6.01 -8.07
N PRO A 204 6.17 6.70 -7.09
CA PRO A 204 6.85 7.72 -6.30
C PRO A 204 8.04 7.21 -5.48
N GLN A 205 8.05 5.93 -5.11
CA GLN A 205 9.15 5.27 -4.38
C GLN A 205 10.39 5.05 -5.25
N ASP A 206 10.27 5.20 -6.58
CA ASP A 206 11.41 5.11 -7.50
C ASP A 206 12.08 6.50 -7.68
N LEU A 207 11.52 7.57 -7.08
CA LEU A 207 12.12 8.91 -7.11
C LEU A 207 13.29 9.02 -6.11
N PHE A 208 14.31 9.78 -6.49
CA PHE A 208 15.42 10.11 -5.60
C PHE A 208 14.94 10.92 -4.39
N LEU A 209 15.45 10.60 -3.20
CA LEU A 209 15.09 11.23 -1.93
C LEU A 209 13.58 11.26 -1.67
N HIS A 210 12.84 10.26 -2.13
CA HIS A 210 11.40 10.23 -1.94
C HIS A 210 10.99 10.19 -0.46
N GLU A 211 11.83 9.68 0.45
CA GLU A 211 11.55 9.69 1.89
C GLU A 211 11.45 11.12 2.47
N ALA A 212 11.96 12.14 1.75
CA ALA A 212 11.81 13.53 2.16
C ALA A 212 10.36 14.05 2.02
N PHE A 213 9.55 13.42 1.17
CA PHE A 213 8.16 13.81 0.92
C PHE A 213 7.14 12.65 0.98
N LEU A 214 7.58 11.41 1.21
CA LEU A 214 6.75 10.24 1.47
C LEU A 214 7.10 9.64 2.83
N LEU A 215 6.07 9.38 3.63
CA LEU A 215 6.22 8.74 4.93
C LEU A 215 5.75 7.28 4.84
N ASP A 216 6.68 6.34 4.91
CA ASP A 216 6.36 4.90 5.09
C ASP A 216 6.63 4.45 6.53
N MET A 217 5.70 4.78 7.42
CA MET A 217 5.73 4.35 8.81
C MET A 217 4.51 3.46 9.14
N LYS A 218 4.14 2.57 8.21
CA LYS A 218 2.92 1.77 8.32
C LYS A 218 2.85 0.97 9.62
N ASN A 219 3.92 0.25 9.98
CA ASN A 219 3.93 -0.61 11.17
C ASN A 219 3.98 0.22 12.47
N PRO A 220 4.90 1.19 12.65
CA PRO A 220 4.91 2.02 13.85
C PRO A 220 3.61 2.79 14.07
N LEU A 221 3.04 3.39 13.01
CA LEU A 221 1.77 4.11 13.14
C LEU A 221 0.61 3.18 13.47
N LYS A 222 0.58 1.97 12.90
CA LYS A 222 -0.44 0.97 13.24
C LYS A 222 -0.37 0.55 14.70
N GLU A 223 0.82 0.38 15.25
CA GLU A 223 1.00 0.05 16.67
C GLU A 223 0.55 1.19 17.60
N ILE A 224 0.74 2.45 17.19
CA ILE A 224 0.30 3.63 17.94
C ILE A 224 -1.23 3.80 17.88
N PHE A 225 -1.82 3.72 16.69
CA PHE A 225 -3.26 4.00 16.48
C PHE A 225 -4.17 2.80 16.69
N SER A 226 -3.64 1.59 16.66
CA SER A 226 -4.39 0.35 16.90
C SER A 226 -3.58 -0.57 17.82
N PRO A 227 -3.32 -0.12 19.07
CA PRO A 227 -2.50 -0.87 20.01
C PRO A 227 -3.15 -2.22 20.32
N ARG A 228 -2.31 -3.24 20.45
CA ARG A 228 -2.72 -4.60 20.82
C ARG A 228 -2.09 -4.99 22.16
N PRO A 229 -2.46 -4.34 23.27
CA PRO A 229 -1.83 -4.54 24.57
C PRO A 229 -1.92 -5.99 25.03
N ARG A 230 -3.04 -6.67 24.74
CA ARG A 230 -3.20 -8.11 24.98
C ARG A 230 -2.08 -8.93 24.40
N PHE A 231 -1.93 -8.78 23.09
CA PHE A 231 -1.01 -9.56 22.29
C PHE A 231 0.42 -9.29 22.75
N ALA A 232 0.75 -8.03 23.05
CA ALA A 232 2.06 -7.66 23.58
C ALA A 232 2.37 -8.33 24.93
N ILE A 233 1.42 -8.30 25.88
CA ILE A 233 1.60 -8.94 27.19
C ILE A 233 1.70 -10.47 27.06
N GLU A 234 0.79 -11.10 26.30
CA GLU A 234 0.80 -12.55 26.09
C GLU A 234 2.09 -12.98 25.37
N ARG A 235 2.56 -12.22 24.37
CA ARG A 235 3.84 -12.47 23.67
C ARG A 235 5.03 -12.33 24.62
N ALA A 236 5.07 -11.29 25.44
CA ALA A 236 6.14 -11.06 26.41
C ALA A 236 6.21 -12.15 27.49
N LEU A 237 5.07 -12.66 27.96
CA LEU A 237 5.03 -13.77 28.93
C LEU A 237 5.33 -15.12 28.28
N ALA A 238 4.87 -15.35 27.05
CA ALA A 238 5.17 -16.59 26.32
C ALA A 238 6.63 -16.64 25.85
N ASN A 239 7.24 -15.50 25.51
CA ASN A 239 8.58 -15.41 24.93
C ASN A 239 9.32 -14.18 25.49
N PRO A 240 9.74 -14.21 26.75
CA PRO A 240 10.35 -13.04 27.41
C PRO A 240 11.65 -12.58 26.76
N PHE A 241 12.40 -13.49 26.12
CA PHE A 241 13.69 -13.18 25.50
C PHE A 241 13.59 -12.41 24.17
N ASP A 242 12.39 -12.20 23.61
CA ASP A 242 12.21 -11.24 22.52
C ASP A 242 12.42 -9.79 23.00
N TYR A 243 12.18 -9.54 24.28
CA TYR A 243 12.27 -8.22 24.91
C TYR A 243 13.47 -8.09 25.83
N LEU A 244 13.89 -9.20 26.45
CA LEU A 244 15.07 -9.26 27.29
C LEU A 244 16.25 -9.70 26.43
N MET A 245 17.28 -8.86 26.31
CA MET A 245 18.54 -9.25 25.67
C MET A 245 19.12 -10.46 26.42
N SER A 246 18.95 -11.67 25.88
CA SER A 246 19.51 -12.87 26.47
C SER A 246 21.01 -12.92 26.20
N MET A 247 21.81 -13.12 27.24
CA MET A 247 23.27 -13.32 27.12
C MET A 247 23.64 -14.75 26.70
N SER A 248 22.66 -15.62 26.39
CA SER A 248 22.92 -17.01 26.04
C SER A 248 22.35 -17.39 24.68
N ASP A 249 23.23 -17.78 23.77
CA ASP A 249 23.04 -18.26 22.38
C ASP A 249 22.14 -19.50 22.21
N ARG A 250 21.42 -19.93 23.24
CA ARG A 250 20.59 -21.13 23.17
C ARG A 250 19.14 -20.75 22.99
N THR A 251 18.64 -20.98 21.78
CA THR A 251 17.22 -21.12 21.45
C THR A 251 16.67 -22.35 22.17
N GLU A 252 16.46 -22.26 23.47
CA GLU A 252 15.79 -23.31 24.21
C GLU A 252 14.29 -23.11 24.09
N ALA A 253 13.65 -23.92 23.24
CA ALA A 253 12.20 -24.04 23.11
C ALA A 253 11.53 -24.61 24.40
N ARG A 254 12.25 -24.61 25.53
CA ARG A 254 11.88 -25.23 26.80
C ARG A 254 11.79 -24.16 27.87
N ILE A 255 10.79 -24.27 28.75
CA ILE A 255 10.65 -23.46 29.96
C ILE A 255 11.96 -23.58 30.76
N SER A 256 12.56 -22.45 31.12
CA SER A 256 13.87 -22.39 31.80
C SER A 256 13.79 -21.52 33.05
N ALA A 257 14.52 -21.88 34.10
CA ALA A 257 14.63 -21.10 35.34
C ALA A 257 15.35 -19.76 35.14
N ARG A 258 15.96 -19.53 33.97
CA ARG A 258 16.53 -18.23 33.56
C ARG A 258 15.47 -17.22 33.12
N GLN A 259 14.26 -17.67 32.81
CA GLN A 259 13.15 -16.79 32.48
C GLN A 259 12.62 -16.08 33.74
N PRO A 260 11.97 -14.91 33.61
CA PRO A 260 11.23 -14.34 34.73
C PRO A 260 10.19 -15.32 35.28
N ALA A 261 10.09 -15.42 36.62
CA ALA A 261 9.15 -16.32 37.30
C ALA A 261 7.71 -16.23 36.77
N THR A 262 7.24 -15.02 36.45
CA THR A 262 5.89 -14.79 35.93
C THR A 262 5.69 -15.34 34.53
N ALA A 263 6.73 -15.35 33.69
CA ALA A 263 6.72 -15.98 32.37
C ALA A 263 6.70 -17.51 32.47
N ILE A 264 7.51 -18.10 33.36
CA ILE A 264 7.52 -19.54 33.65
C ILE A 264 6.12 -19.98 34.08
N LEU A 265 5.53 -19.28 35.07
CA LEU A 265 4.20 -19.60 35.56
C LEU A 265 3.13 -19.42 34.48
N TYR A 266 3.25 -18.41 33.62
CA TYR A 266 2.33 -18.20 32.50
C TYR A 266 2.39 -19.34 31.47
N GLN A 267 3.58 -19.84 31.14
CA GLN A 267 3.74 -20.95 30.18
C GLN A 267 3.14 -22.25 30.74
N LEU A 268 3.43 -22.58 32.01
CA LEU A 268 2.78 -23.70 32.71
C LEU A 268 1.26 -23.52 32.82
N TYR A 269 0.83 -22.28 33.07
CA TYR A 269 -0.58 -21.92 33.05
C TYR A 269 -1.17 -22.22 31.68
N LEU A 270 -0.56 -21.88 30.55
CA LEU A 270 -1.11 -22.16 29.22
C LEU A 270 -1.34 -23.66 28.97
N GLU A 271 -0.43 -24.53 29.44
CA GLU A 271 -0.52 -25.99 29.31
C GLU A 271 -1.61 -26.62 30.19
N SER A 272 -2.04 -25.94 31.26
CA SER A 272 -3.04 -26.45 32.20
C SER A 272 -4.49 -26.38 31.69
N GLY A 273 -5.43 -27.05 32.39
CA GLY A 273 -6.87 -26.99 32.10
C GLY A 273 -7.54 -25.68 32.55
N ALA A 274 -8.85 -25.53 32.32
CA ALA A 274 -9.61 -24.33 32.73
C ALA A 274 -9.70 -24.15 34.27
N LEU A 275 -9.60 -25.23 35.02
CA LEU A 275 -9.47 -25.25 36.47
C LEU A 275 -8.14 -25.93 36.81
N VAL A 276 -7.29 -25.24 37.56
CA VAL A 276 -5.92 -25.66 37.87
C VAL A 276 -5.81 -25.83 39.38
N ASN A 277 -5.38 -27.00 39.82
CA ASN A 277 -5.01 -27.21 41.21
C ASN A 277 -3.74 -26.42 41.51
N VAL A 278 -3.76 -25.59 42.56
CA VAL A 278 -2.64 -24.71 42.91
C VAL A 278 -1.41 -25.53 43.33
N TYR A 279 -1.62 -26.68 43.97
CA TYR A 279 -0.51 -27.56 44.36
C TYR A 279 0.21 -28.15 43.14
N ASP A 280 -0.54 -28.66 42.15
CA ASP A 280 0.05 -29.22 40.93
C ASP A 280 0.80 -28.14 40.13
N LEU A 281 0.27 -26.91 40.10
CA LEU A 281 0.92 -25.77 39.47
C LEU A 281 2.20 -25.36 40.22
N TRP A 282 2.19 -25.41 41.55
CA TRP A 282 3.39 -25.20 42.37
C TRP A 282 4.46 -26.27 42.10
N GLN A 283 4.08 -27.55 42.10
CA GLN A 283 5.02 -28.65 41.83
C GLN A 283 5.64 -28.54 40.43
N ALA A 284 4.83 -28.23 39.41
CA ALA A 284 5.33 -28.00 38.06
C ALA A 284 6.27 -26.78 37.98
N PHE A 285 5.96 -25.71 38.70
CA PHE A 285 6.81 -24.52 38.78
C PHE A 285 8.14 -24.83 39.47
N TYR A 286 8.11 -25.51 40.62
CA TYR A 286 9.30 -25.90 41.37
C TYR A 286 10.21 -26.83 40.56
N ALA A 287 9.64 -27.80 39.83
CA ALA A 287 10.39 -28.73 38.99
C ALA A 287 11.25 -28.04 37.92
N VAL A 288 10.85 -26.86 37.41
CA VAL A 288 11.66 -26.08 36.47
C VAL A 288 12.96 -25.63 37.14
N PHE A 289 12.89 -25.10 38.36
CA PHE A 289 14.07 -24.64 39.11
C PHE A 289 14.92 -25.82 39.60
N GLU A 290 14.29 -26.88 40.11
CA GLU A 290 14.96 -28.10 40.54
C GLU A 290 15.77 -28.73 39.38
N SER A 291 15.21 -28.75 38.16
CA SER A 291 15.89 -29.34 37.00
C SER A 291 17.15 -28.59 36.55
N GLU A 292 17.26 -27.30 36.85
CA GLU A 292 18.42 -26.48 36.48
C GLU A 292 19.41 -26.27 37.63
N GLN A 293 18.93 -26.19 38.87
CA GLN A 293 19.73 -25.85 40.04
C GLN A 293 20.08 -27.06 40.91
N GLY A 294 19.40 -28.20 40.73
CA GLY A 294 19.61 -29.42 41.51
C GLY A 294 19.53 -29.18 43.02
N ASP A 295 20.46 -29.78 43.77
CA ASP A 295 20.55 -29.69 45.24
C ASP A 295 20.76 -28.25 45.78
N ALA A 296 21.11 -27.28 44.91
CA ALA A 296 21.23 -25.87 45.29
C ALA A 296 19.89 -25.10 45.21
N CYS A 297 18.79 -25.74 44.80
CA CYS A 297 17.49 -25.12 44.66
C CYS A 297 16.86 -24.79 46.02
N ASP A 298 16.82 -23.50 46.38
CA ASP A 298 16.13 -23.03 47.60
C ASP A 298 14.61 -23.06 47.41
N GLU A 299 13.95 -24.04 48.04
CA GLU A 299 12.50 -24.20 48.02
C GLU A 299 11.76 -22.98 48.58
N ARG A 300 12.26 -22.34 49.64
CA ARG A 300 11.60 -21.18 50.26
C ARG A 300 11.66 -19.96 49.34
N MET A 301 12.81 -19.75 48.71
CA MET A 301 12.96 -18.69 47.71
C MET A 301 12.04 -18.96 46.51
N THR A 302 12.03 -20.19 46.00
CA THR A 302 11.20 -20.57 44.84
C THR A 302 9.70 -20.42 45.16
N MET A 303 9.28 -20.77 46.38
CA MET A 303 7.92 -20.56 46.86
C MET A 303 7.55 -19.07 46.89
N THR A 304 8.48 -18.21 47.30
CA THR A 304 8.28 -16.75 47.29
C THR A 304 8.11 -16.23 45.86
N LEU A 305 8.91 -16.71 44.91
CA LEU A 305 8.79 -16.38 43.49
C LEU A 305 7.46 -16.86 42.91
N PHE A 306 7.01 -18.06 43.28
CA PHE A 306 5.71 -18.58 42.86
C PHE A 306 4.55 -17.71 43.34
N TYR A 307 4.50 -17.36 44.64
CA TYR A 307 3.44 -16.50 45.16
C TYR A 307 3.43 -15.10 44.53
N ARG A 308 4.62 -14.56 44.25
CA ARG A 308 4.75 -13.31 43.50
C ARG A 308 4.18 -13.46 42.09
N ALA A 309 4.60 -14.47 41.33
CA ALA A 309 4.12 -14.72 39.98
C ALA A 309 2.60 -14.95 39.93
N VAL A 310 2.04 -15.70 40.88
CA VAL A 310 0.58 -15.88 41.02
C VAL A 310 -0.12 -14.54 41.26
N SER A 311 0.46 -13.67 42.09
CA SER A 311 -0.11 -12.34 42.38
C SER A 311 -0.06 -11.42 41.16
N GLU A 312 1.02 -11.46 40.38
CA GLU A 312 1.16 -10.72 39.13
C GLU A 312 0.16 -11.22 38.06
N LEU A 313 -0.02 -12.54 37.88
CA LEU A 313 -1.03 -13.09 36.96
C LEU A 313 -2.47 -12.79 37.40
N LYS A 314 -2.72 -12.68 38.71
CA LYS A 314 -4.01 -12.20 39.24
C LYS A 314 -4.22 -10.71 38.92
N ALA A 315 -3.19 -9.88 39.09
CA ALA A 315 -3.24 -8.45 38.78
C ALA A 315 -3.48 -8.20 37.27
N LEU A 316 -2.90 -9.04 36.41
CA LEU A 316 -3.15 -9.04 34.97
C LEU A 316 -4.53 -9.60 34.57
N GLY A 317 -5.31 -10.12 35.52
CA GLY A 317 -6.64 -10.66 35.28
C GLY A 317 -6.68 -12.04 34.61
N MET A 318 -5.55 -12.76 34.58
CA MET A 318 -5.44 -14.09 33.96
C MET A 318 -5.88 -15.21 34.90
N LEU A 319 -5.69 -15.01 36.20
CA LEU A 319 -5.98 -16.02 37.23
C LEU A 319 -6.99 -15.48 38.26
N LYS A 320 -7.98 -16.30 38.61
CA LYS A 320 -8.97 -16.01 39.67
C LYS A 320 -9.06 -17.18 40.64
N SER A 321 -9.37 -16.90 41.91
CA SER A 321 -9.69 -17.96 42.88
C SER A 321 -10.97 -18.67 42.44
N SER A 322 -10.94 -20.00 42.41
CA SER A 322 -12.13 -20.79 42.10
C SER A 322 -13.03 -20.87 43.32
N ARG A 323 -14.33 -20.60 43.13
CA ARG A 323 -15.37 -20.93 44.13
C ARG A 323 -15.92 -22.34 43.97
N LYS A 324 -15.56 -23.04 42.87
CA LYS A 324 -16.09 -24.37 42.52
C LYS A 324 -15.36 -25.51 43.24
N LYS A 325 -14.07 -25.32 43.52
CA LYS A 325 -13.22 -26.30 44.22
C LYS A 325 -12.23 -25.56 45.11
N VAL A 326 -12.03 -26.08 46.33
CA VAL A 326 -11.02 -25.61 47.28
C VAL A 326 -9.63 -25.83 46.68
N ASP A 327 -8.70 -24.92 46.93
CA ASP A 327 -7.31 -24.95 46.44
C ASP A 327 -7.14 -24.96 44.91
N HIS A 328 -8.17 -24.55 44.17
CA HIS A 328 -8.11 -24.41 42.72
C HIS A 328 -8.13 -22.94 42.29
N ALA A 329 -7.36 -22.66 41.25
CA ALA A 329 -7.45 -21.45 40.46
C ALA A 329 -8.26 -21.71 39.18
N SER A 330 -9.07 -20.74 38.77
CA SER A 330 -9.74 -20.77 37.48
C SER A 330 -8.99 -19.88 36.49
N LYS A 331 -8.75 -20.39 35.28
CA LYS A 331 -8.36 -19.57 34.14
C LYS A 331 -9.47 -18.57 33.85
N SER A 332 -9.14 -17.28 33.86
CA SER A 332 -10.06 -16.27 33.36
C SER A 332 -9.74 -16.04 31.89
N ALA A 333 -10.76 -16.03 31.04
CA ALA A 333 -10.63 -15.28 29.80
C ALA A 333 -10.29 -13.85 30.21
N TRP A 334 -9.23 -13.29 29.63
CA TRP A 334 -8.82 -11.92 29.89
C TRP A 334 -10.03 -11.01 29.58
N ILE A 335 -10.62 -10.40 30.61
CA ILE A 335 -11.75 -9.47 30.46
C ILE A 335 -11.12 -8.07 30.40
N GLY A 336 -11.01 -7.54 29.18
CA GLY A 336 -10.76 -6.12 28.93
C GLY A 336 -9.30 -5.70 28.72
N LEU A 337 -8.99 -5.34 27.47
CA LEU A 337 -8.66 -3.98 27.04
C LEU A 337 -8.91 -3.87 25.53
#